data_AF-A0A6J4FGY7-F1
#
_entry.id   AF-A0A6J4FGY7-F1
#
_cell.length_a   1.000
_cell.length_b   1.000
_cell.length_c   1.000
_cell.angle_alpha   90.00
_cell.angle_beta   90.00
_cell.angle_gamma   90.00
#
_symmetry.space_group_name_H-M   'P 1'
#
loop_
_entity.id
_entity.type
_entity.pdbx_description
1 polymer ?
#
loop_
_entity_poly.entity_id
_entity_poly.type
_entity_poly.pdbx_seq_one_letter_code
_entity_poly.pdbx_strand_id
1 'polypeptide(L)'
;MSDDSKTKPGPVYETSGPWVHEPAIDRTFGSGAELPHPTISKLDQDQVLHGKLDPFPSYIALEVTNVCNIRCTHCNYRFGVAHYTRDRGFMGLETADRVLTEAAANNAAVLMNYDGEPLMNKNFMDYLTLAQGKGVKSYFNTNGTLFTKKFADEIVSFYKGSIFFSIDGNRDWFNKIRLGADYDKVVANVEYFLAANDKAGAPISVGVSLCNLGQTPEERKAFVDHWIDRVNFVSLGEVNDKNGGILSEEMTQMKIRRRPICVVPWQTLGICHNGDVVPCSIYITRANTANAILGNVYEKPLAEIWRDEPISRFRRMLISGDHTDTFCETCDRWRCQFQWPRVTEGNRAIDRNGYWTSIYNLDRGVPWMRRGEDDKADDGR
;
A
#
# COMPACT_ATOMS: atom_id res chain seq x y z
N MET A 1 -45.41 26.69 13.30
CA MET A 1 -44.32 26.30 12.40
C MET A 1 -43.03 26.88 12.95
N SER A 2 -42.27 26.04 13.65
CA SER A 2 -40.87 26.26 14.00
C SER A 2 -40.32 24.88 14.35
N ASP A 3 -39.76 24.21 13.35
CA ASP A 3 -39.18 22.88 13.49
C ASP A 3 -37.71 23.04 13.90
N ASP A 4 -37.47 22.81 15.20
CA ASP A 4 -36.15 22.80 15.83
C ASP A 4 -35.46 21.47 15.51
N SER A 5 -34.87 21.35 14.32
CA SER A 5 -33.99 20.22 13.98
C SER A 5 -32.59 20.43 14.55
N LYS A 6 -32.49 20.42 15.89
CA LYS A 6 -31.22 20.25 16.58
C LYS A 6 -30.68 18.86 16.24
N THR A 7 -29.72 18.82 15.32
CA THR A 7 -28.89 17.65 15.04
C THR A 7 -28.19 17.23 16.33
N LYS A 8 -28.71 16.17 16.97
CA LYS A 8 -28.04 15.54 18.10
C LYS A 8 -26.68 15.05 17.62
N PRO A 9 -25.57 15.37 18.30
CA PRO A 9 -24.28 14.74 18.01
C PRO A 9 -24.45 13.23 18.16
N GLY A 10 -24.01 12.49 17.14
CA GLY A 10 -24.00 11.03 17.16
C GLY A 10 -23.21 10.51 18.36
N PRO A 11 -23.46 9.27 18.79
CA PRO A 11 -22.95 8.80 20.07
C PRO A 11 -21.43 8.72 20.02
N VAL A 12 -20.78 9.29 21.04
CA VAL A 12 -19.35 9.09 21.30
C VAL A 12 -19.20 7.67 21.84
N TYR A 13 -18.85 6.74 20.97
CA TYR A 13 -18.62 5.35 21.37
C TYR A 13 -17.15 5.17 21.79
N GLU A 14 -16.94 4.84 23.06
CA GLU A 14 -15.64 4.36 23.56
C GLU A 14 -15.26 3.06 22.83
N THR A 15 -14.25 3.14 21.96
CA THR A 15 -13.74 1.99 21.21
C THR A 15 -12.70 1.23 22.04
N SER A 16 -13.14 0.47 23.04
CA SER A 16 -12.28 -0.50 23.77
C SER A 16 -12.05 -1.78 22.94
N GLY A 17 -11.58 -1.63 21.70
CA GLY A 17 -11.04 -2.74 20.91
C GLY A 17 -9.61 -3.07 21.37
N PRO A 18 -9.13 -4.31 21.18
CA PRO A 18 -7.85 -4.77 21.73
C PRO A 18 -6.69 -4.25 20.90
N TRP A 19 -6.44 -2.94 20.97
CA TRP A 19 -5.11 -2.41 20.71
C TRP A 19 -4.30 -2.81 21.93
N VAL A 20 -3.62 -3.95 21.83
CA VAL A 20 -2.82 -4.51 22.92
C VAL A 20 -1.73 -3.49 23.23
N HIS A 21 -1.94 -2.73 24.30
CA HIS A 21 -0.90 -1.98 24.97
C HIS A 21 -0.06 -2.98 25.75
N GLU A 22 1.14 -3.34 25.27
CA GLU A 22 2.25 -3.92 26.09
C GLU A 22 3.55 -4.12 25.25
N PRO A 23 4.73 -4.29 25.88
CA PRO A 23 5.82 -3.32 25.90
C PRO A 23 6.96 -3.58 24.89
N ALA A 24 7.97 -2.71 24.95
CA ALA A 24 9.10 -2.54 24.04
C ALA A 24 9.65 -3.79 23.31
N ILE A 25 9.70 -3.68 21.99
CA ILE A 25 10.28 -4.56 20.98
C ILE A 25 11.81 -4.38 20.93
N ASP A 26 12.51 -5.49 21.16
CA ASP A 26 13.96 -5.62 21.00
C ASP A 26 14.40 -5.50 19.52
N ARG A 27 15.55 -4.84 19.33
CA ARG A 27 15.97 -4.07 18.14
C ARG A 27 17.07 -4.73 17.31
N THR A 28 16.98 -6.02 16.98
CA THR A 28 17.97 -6.60 16.06
C THR A 28 17.37 -7.58 15.07
N PHE A 29 17.38 -7.20 13.81
CA PHE A 29 17.64 -8.12 12.72
C PHE A 29 18.99 -7.76 12.14
N GLY A 30 20.01 -8.58 12.42
CA GLY A 30 21.37 -8.39 11.94
C GLY A 30 22.33 -7.80 12.98
N SER A 31 23.28 -8.65 13.41
CA SER A 31 24.64 -8.39 13.91
C SER A 31 24.94 -7.45 15.09
N GLY A 32 24.01 -6.67 15.66
CA GLY A 32 24.36 -5.79 16.78
C GLY A 32 25.29 -4.63 16.39
N ALA A 33 25.34 -4.27 15.11
CA ALA A 33 25.93 -3.02 14.64
C ALA A 33 24.88 -1.91 14.63
N GLU A 34 25.28 -0.66 14.94
CA GLU A 34 24.45 0.51 14.70
C GLU A 34 24.03 0.53 13.23
N LEU A 35 22.71 0.41 12.96
CA LEU A 35 22.18 0.59 11.62
C LEU A 35 22.55 2.00 11.12
N PRO A 36 23.00 2.16 9.86
CA PRO A 36 23.31 3.46 9.32
C PRO A 36 22.10 4.39 9.45
N HIS A 37 22.34 5.65 9.81
CA HIS A 37 21.27 6.65 9.93
C HIS A 37 20.48 6.75 8.62
N PRO A 38 19.14 6.71 8.65
CA PRO A 38 18.35 6.89 7.45
C PRO A 38 18.56 8.28 6.89
N THR A 39 18.48 8.38 5.57
CA THR A 39 18.41 9.68 4.89
C THR A 39 16.98 9.96 4.49
N ILE A 40 16.55 11.20 4.67
CA ILE A 40 15.42 11.72 3.90
C ILE A 40 16.02 12.15 2.57
N SER A 41 15.39 11.80 1.45
CA SER A 41 15.79 12.31 0.13
C SER A 41 15.74 13.84 0.16
N LYS A 42 16.91 14.49 0.28
CA LYS A 42 17.02 15.96 0.21
C LYS A 42 16.52 16.46 -1.13
N LEU A 43 16.79 15.70 -2.19
CA LEU A 43 16.35 16.01 -3.54
C LEU A 43 14.83 16.11 -3.63
N ASP A 44 14.08 15.19 -3.00
CA ASP A 44 12.62 15.24 -3.04
C ASP A 44 12.09 16.46 -2.25
N GLN A 45 12.72 16.80 -1.12
CA GLN A 45 12.36 17.98 -0.34
C GLN A 45 12.66 19.29 -1.11
N ASP A 46 13.83 19.39 -1.73
CA ASP A 46 14.24 20.56 -2.51
C ASP A 46 13.35 20.75 -3.74
N GLN A 47 13.02 19.67 -4.45
CA GLN A 47 12.11 19.72 -5.60
C GLN A 47 10.74 20.28 -5.21
N VAL A 48 10.18 19.82 -4.07
CA VAL A 48 8.92 20.34 -3.55
C VAL A 48 9.01 21.82 -3.16
N LEU A 49 10.09 22.21 -2.46
CA LEU A 49 10.31 23.59 -2.03
C LEU A 49 10.53 24.56 -3.19
N HIS A 50 11.10 24.08 -4.30
CA HIS A 50 11.30 24.86 -5.52
C HIS A 50 10.11 24.79 -6.50
N GLY A 51 8.97 24.24 -6.07
CA GLY A 51 7.73 24.23 -6.86
C GLY A 51 7.74 23.26 -8.04
N LYS A 52 8.67 22.30 -8.07
CA LYS A 52 8.67 21.26 -9.10
C LYS A 52 7.50 20.32 -8.86
N LEU A 53 6.67 20.15 -9.89
CA LEU A 53 5.57 19.21 -9.91
C LEU A 53 5.61 18.45 -11.23
N ASP A 54 5.69 17.14 -11.14
CA ASP A 54 5.57 16.28 -12.32
C ASP A 54 4.19 16.46 -12.97
N PRO A 55 4.08 16.37 -14.31
CA PRO A 55 2.83 16.63 -15.00
C PRO A 55 1.70 15.67 -14.60
N PHE A 56 2.03 14.51 -14.01
CA PHE A 56 1.09 13.47 -13.62
C PHE A 56 1.66 12.67 -12.43
N PRO A 57 0.84 12.07 -11.55
CA PRO A 57 1.36 11.21 -10.49
C PRO A 57 2.10 10.01 -11.08
N SER A 58 3.25 9.65 -10.51
CA SER A 58 4.00 8.46 -10.91
C SER A 58 3.35 7.15 -10.44
N TYR A 59 2.48 7.22 -9.43
CA TYR A 59 1.84 6.07 -8.83
C TYR A 59 0.38 6.32 -8.43
N ILE A 60 -0.53 5.43 -8.82
CA ILE A 60 -1.96 5.51 -8.52
C ILE A 60 -2.38 4.28 -7.72
N ALA A 61 -3.06 4.49 -6.59
CA ALA A 61 -3.79 3.44 -5.91
C ALA A 61 -5.26 3.46 -6.39
N LEU A 62 -5.62 2.50 -7.24
CA LEU A 62 -6.93 2.37 -7.86
C LEU A 62 -7.76 1.31 -7.12
N GLU A 63 -8.71 1.76 -6.31
CA GLU A 63 -9.59 0.88 -5.55
C GLU A 63 -10.71 0.32 -6.46
N VAL A 64 -10.49 -0.86 -7.04
CA VAL A 64 -11.51 -1.53 -7.87
C VAL A 64 -12.74 -1.98 -7.06
N THR A 65 -12.59 -2.15 -5.74
CA THR A 65 -13.66 -2.38 -4.77
C THR A 65 -13.15 -2.15 -3.36
N ASN A 66 -14.03 -1.73 -2.45
CA ASN A 66 -13.76 -1.72 -1.00
C ASN A 66 -14.39 -2.91 -0.26
N VAL A 67 -14.95 -3.89 -0.99
CA VAL A 67 -15.58 -5.09 -0.42
C VAL A 67 -14.52 -6.16 -0.16
N CYS A 68 -14.52 -6.75 1.03
CA CYS A 68 -13.62 -7.85 1.41
C CYS A 68 -14.41 -8.99 2.06
N ASN A 69 -14.00 -10.23 1.79
CA ASN A 69 -14.60 -11.45 2.34
C ASN A 69 -14.07 -11.85 3.73
N ILE A 70 -12.96 -11.25 4.18
CA ILE A 70 -12.37 -11.54 5.50
C ILE A 70 -12.43 -10.33 6.42
N ARG A 71 -12.17 -10.54 7.71
CA ARG A 71 -12.36 -9.55 8.77
C ARG A 71 -11.12 -9.40 9.63
N CYS A 72 -10.00 -8.98 9.03
CA CYS A 72 -8.73 -8.94 9.76
C CYS A 72 -8.82 -8.03 11.00
N THR A 73 -8.22 -8.44 12.11
CA THR A 73 -8.24 -7.71 13.40
C THR A 73 -7.43 -6.42 13.39
N HIS A 74 -6.58 -6.23 12.38
CA HIS A 74 -5.74 -5.05 12.17
C HIS A 74 -6.16 -4.24 10.93
N CYS A 75 -7.30 -4.56 10.30
CA CYS A 75 -7.72 -3.93 9.05
C CYS A 75 -8.05 -2.44 9.26
N ASN A 76 -7.24 -1.58 8.66
CA ASN A 76 -7.38 -0.13 8.79
C ASN A 76 -8.68 0.40 8.20
N TYR A 77 -9.19 -0.22 7.13
CA TYR A 77 -10.53 0.07 6.62
C TYR A 77 -11.57 -0.26 7.69
N ARG A 78 -11.67 -1.54 8.10
CA ARG A 78 -12.72 -2.04 9.03
C ARG A 78 -12.81 -1.27 10.34
N PHE A 79 -11.68 -0.88 10.93
CA PHE A 79 -11.64 -0.15 12.20
C PHE A 79 -11.45 1.36 12.02
N GLY A 80 -11.33 1.82 10.78
CA GLY A 80 -11.25 3.23 10.42
C GLY A 80 -12.62 3.85 10.18
N VAL A 81 -12.65 5.18 10.19
CA VAL A 81 -13.85 5.98 9.93
C VAL A 81 -14.45 5.65 8.55
N ALA A 82 -13.58 5.37 7.58
CA ALA A 82 -13.94 5.02 6.20
C ALA A 82 -14.91 3.83 6.09
N HIS A 83 -14.85 2.85 7.01
CA HIS A 83 -15.79 1.72 6.99
C HIS A 83 -17.25 2.11 7.14
N TYR A 84 -17.50 3.20 7.87
CA TYR A 84 -18.83 3.65 8.27
C TYR A 84 -19.32 4.83 7.42
N THR A 85 -18.42 5.54 6.76
CA THR A 85 -18.75 6.76 5.99
C THR A 85 -18.76 6.55 4.49
N ARG A 86 -18.27 5.41 3.99
CA ARG A 86 -18.20 5.11 2.55
C ARG A 86 -19.17 3.98 2.21
N ASP A 87 -19.92 4.17 1.13
CA ASP A 87 -20.73 3.10 0.58
C ASP A 87 -19.86 1.93 0.13
N ARG A 88 -20.42 0.73 0.10
CA ARG A 88 -19.72 -0.44 -0.44
C ARG A 88 -19.99 -0.58 -1.93
N GLY A 89 -18.96 -0.82 -2.72
CA GLY A 89 -19.17 -0.96 -4.14
C GLY A 89 -17.97 -1.49 -4.93
N PHE A 90 -18.18 -1.50 -6.23
CA PHE A 90 -17.23 -1.90 -7.25
C PHE A 90 -17.11 -0.76 -8.23
N MET A 91 -15.88 -0.41 -8.60
CA MET A 91 -15.68 0.55 -9.69
C MET A 91 -16.21 -0.06 -10.99
N GLY A 92 -16.75 0.77 -11.89
CA GLY A 92 -17.12 0.33 -13.23
C GLY A 92 -15.89 0.12 -14.12
N LEU A 93 -15.94 -0.88 -14.99
CA LEU A 93 -14.83 -1.20 -15.90
C LEU A 93 -14.48 -0.03 -16.84
N GLU A 94 -15.48 0.71 -17.31
CA GLU A 94 -15.30 1.92 -18.14
C GLU A 94 -14.50 3.01 -17.42
N THR A 95 -14.78 3.22 -16.14
CA THR A 95 -14.05 4.20 -15.32
C THR A 95 -12.61 3.77 -15.11
N ALA A 96 -12.38 2.49 -14.82
CA ALA A 96 -11.04 1.95 -14.73
C ALA A 96 -10.30 2.10 -16.07
N ASP A 97 -10.96 1.83 -17.20
CA ASP A 97 -10.37 2.00 -18.54
C ASP A 97 -9.88 3.44 -18.78
N ARG A 98 -10.68 4.45 -18.40
CA ARG A 98 -10.31 5.87 -18.48
C ARG A 98 -9.07 6.16 -17.63
N VAL A 99 -9.07 5.77 -16.36
CA VAL A 99 -7.94 5.98 -15.44
C VAL A 99 -6.67 5.27 -15.95
N LEU A 100 -6.80 4.02 -16.41
CA LEU A 100 -5.68 3.23 -16.92
C LEU A 100 -5.12 3.80 -18.23
N THR A 101 -5.97 4.41 -19.07
CA THR A 101 -5.52 5.10 -20.28
C THR A 101 -4.69 6.34 -19.94
N GLU A 102 -5.12 7.15 -18.97
CA GLU A 102 -4.32 8.28 -18.48
C GLU A 102 -3.01 7.81 -17.83
N ALA A 103 -3.06 6.73 -17.04
CA ALA A 103 -1.87 6.13 -16.42
C ALA A 103 -0.85 5.65 -17.47
N ALA A 104 -1.31 4.94 -18.51
CA ALA A 104 -0.45 4.48 -19.60
C ALA A 104 0.22 5.65 -20.34
N ALA A 105 -0.56 6.68 -20.69
CA ALA A 105 -0.07 7.85 -21.40
C ALA A 105 1.01 8.63 -20.63
N ASN A 106 1.02 8.50 -19.30
CA ASN A 106 1.95 9.20 -18.41
C ASN A 106 2.96 8.25 -17.72
N ASN A 107 3.03 6.98 -18.13
CA ASN A 107 3.90 5.96 -17.53
C ASN A 107 3.75 5.84 -15.99
N ALA A 108 2.52 6.01 -15.49
CA ALA A 108 2.20 5.86 -14.08
C ALA A 108 1.98 4.38 -13.72
N ALA A 109 2.52 3.96 -12.57
CA ALA A 109 2.25 2.65 -12.01
C ALA A 109 0.90 2.62 -11.28
N VAL A 110 0.21 1.49 -11.31
CA VAL A 110 -1.13 1.33 -10.76
C VAL A 110 -1.18 0.13 -9.83
N LEU A 111 -1.47 0.38 -8.55
CA LEU A 111 -1.93 -0.64 -7.64
C LEU A 111 -3.44 -0.81 -7.81
N MET A 112 -3.90 -2.00 -8.18
CA MET A 112 -5.31 -2.30 -8.51
C MET A 112 -6.19 -2.60 -7.30
N ASN A 113 -5.78 -2.18 -6.11
CA ASN A 113 -6.60 -2.16 -4.92
C ASN A 113 -6.00 -1.23 -3.87
N TYR A 114 -6.73 -0.94 -2.82
CA TYR A 114 -6.11 -0.40 -1.61
C TYR A 114 -6.86 -0.93 -0.41
N ASP A 115 -8.17 -0.71 -0.41
CA ASP A 115 -9.11 -1.46 0.41
C ASP A 115 -9.72 -2.62 -0.38
N GLY A 116 -10.50 -3.42 0.35
CA GLY A 116 -11.19 -4.57 -0.22
C GLY A 116 -10.27 -5.75 -0.53
N GLU A 117 -10.89 -6.79 -1.07
CA GLU A 117 -10.21 -7.88 -1.75
C GLU A 117 -10.53 -7.76 -3.23
N PRO A 118 -9.56 -7.50 -4.13
CA PRO A 118 -9.84 -7.28 -5.54
C PRO A 118 -10.59 -8.46 -6.18
N LEU A 119 -10.33 -9.70 -5.74
CA LEU A 119 -11.00 -10.89 -6.25
C LEU A 119 -12.48 -11.02 -5.81
N MET A 120 -12.98 -10.12 -4.95
CA MET A 120 -14.42 -9.96 -4.74
C MET A 120 -15.12 -9.34 -5.95
N ASN A 121 -14.38 -8.59 -6.79
CA ASN A 121 -14.87 -8.12 -8.07
C ASN A 121 -14.80 -9.29 -9.07
N LYS A 122 -15.96 -9.84 -9.44
CA LYS A 122 -16.06 -10.99 -10.36
C LYS A 122 -15.42 -10.72 -11.73
N ASN A 123 -15.27 -9.45 -12.09
CA ASN A 123 -14.69 -9.02 -13.37
C ASN A 123 -13.22 -8.64 -13.21
N PHE A 124 -12.55 -8.93 -12.08
CA PHE A 124 -11.18 -8.46 -11.82
C PHE A 124 -10.18 -8.82 -12.94
N MET A 125 -10.35 -9.98 -13.58
CA MET A 125 -9.54 -10.39 -14.73
C MET A 125 -9.64 -9.43 -15.92
N ASP A 126 -10.80 -8.80 -16.13
CA ASP A 126 -10.99 -7.79 -17.18
C ASP A 126 -10.16 -6.54 -16.88
N TYR A 127 -10.07 -6.10 -15.62
CA TYR A 127 -9.24 -4.95 -15.20
C TYR A 127 -7.75 -5.23 -15.46
N LEU A 128 -7.30 -6.44 -15.13
CA LEU A 128 -5.93 -6.87 -15.41
C LEU A 128 -5.66 -6.95 -16.92
N THR A 129 -6.61 -7.46 -17.70
CA THR A 129 -6.52 -7.54 -19.17
C THR A 129 -6.45 -6.14 -19.78
N LEU A 130 -7.28 -5.21 -19.34
CA LEU A 130 -7.25 -3.81 -19.78
C LEU A 130 -5.91 -3.14 -19.47
N ALA A 131 -5.40 -3.31 -18.24
CA ALA A 131 -4.10 -2.75 -17.87
C ALA A 131 -2.96 -3.32 -18.72
N GLN A 132 -2.93 -4.64 -18.91
CA GLN A 132 -1.94 -5.29 -19.77
C GLN A 132 -2.01 -4.83 -21.22
N GLY A 133 -3.22 -4.77 -21.79
CA GLY A 133 -3.42 -4.32 -23.17
C GLY A 133 -2.97 -2.89 -23.43
N LYS A 134 -2.97 -2.04 -22.39
CA LYS A 134 -2.47 -0.65 -22.46
C LYS A 134 -1.00 -0.51 -22.06
N GLY A 135 -0.32 -1.60 -21.68
CA GLY A 135 1.05 -1.56 -21.16
C GLY A 135 1.18 -0.88 -19.80
N VAL A 136 0.10 -0.81 -19.01
CA VAL A 136 0.11 -0.19 -17.68
C VAL A 136 0.93 -1.02 -16.72
N LYS A 137 1.80 -0.30 -16.03
CA LYS A 137 2.61 -0.79 -14.94
C LYS A 137 1.78 -1.19 -13.72
N SER A 138 1.27 -2.42 -13.64
CA SER A 138 0.29 -2.80 -12.61
C SER A 138 0.74 -3.87 -11.61
N TYR A 139 0.16 -3.80 -10.40
CA TYR A 139 0.23 -4.85 -9.39
C TYR A 139 -1.01 -4.83 -8.48
N PHE A 140 -1.20 -5.88 -7.70
CA PHE A 140 -2.28 -5.92 -6.70
C PHE A 140 -1.89 -6.75 -5.48
N ASN A 141 -2.54 -6.43 -4.36
CA ASN A 141 -2.48 -7.23 -3.13
C ASN A 141 -3.73 -8.12 -3.04
N THR A 142 -3.58 -9.36 -2.57
CA THR A 142 -4.70 -10.26 -2.29
C THR A 142 -4.49 -11.00 -0.98
N ASN A 143 -5.58 -11.29 -0.30
CA ASN A 143 -5.60 -12.16 0.88
C ASN A 143 -5.50 -13.66 0.53
N GLY A 144 -5.52 -14.01 -0.76
CA GLY A 144 -5.29 -15.37 -1.27
C GLY A 144 -6.45 -16.35 -1.10
N THR A 145 -7.51 -15.99 -0.38
CA THR A 145 -8.64 -16.90 -0.10
C THR A 145 -9.49 -17.22 -1.35
N LEU A 146 -9.57 -16.28 -2.29
CA LEU A 146 -10.29 -16.43 -3.56
C LEU A 146 -9.37 -16.78 -4.73
N PHE A 147 -8.08 -16.96 -4.47
CA PHE A 147 -7.06 -17.26 -5.49
C PHE A 147 -7.10 -18.74 -5.90
N THR A 148 -8.23 -19.15 -6.50
CA THR A 148 -8.47 -20.54 -6.89
C THR A 148 -7.48 -21.01 -7.95
N LYS A 149 -7.34 -22.34 -8.10
CA LYS A 149 -6.55 -22.95 -9.18
C LYS A 149 -6.92 -22.41 -10.57
N LYS A 150 -8.23 -22.28 -10.84
CA LYS A 150 -8.73 -21.70 -12.10
C LYS A 150 -8.21 -20.28 -12.31
N PHE A 151 -8.31 -19.43 -11.29
CA PHE A 151 -7.81 -18.06 -11.37
C PHE A 151 -6.29 -18.04 -11.59
N ALA A 152 -5.54 -18.90 -10.88
CA ALA A 152 -4.10 -19.04 -11.03
C ALA A 152 -3.68 -19.48 -12.44
N ASP A 153 -4.35 -20.48 -13.01
CA ASP A 153 -4.05 -20.97 -14.36
C ASP A 153 -4.34 -19.90 -15.42
N GLU A 154 -5.45 -19.16 -15.25
CA GLU A 154 -5.87 -18.11 -16.18
C GLU A 154 -4.98 -16.86 -16.09
N ILE A 155 -4.62 -16.40 -14.88
CA ILE A 155 -3.82 -15.18 -14.74
C ILE A 155 -2.38 -15.35 -15.25
N VAL A 156 -1.80 -16.54 -15.07
CA VAL A 156 -0.44 -16.88 -15.53
C VAL A 156 -0.32 -16.79 -17.06
N SER A 157 -1.41 -17.04 -17.80
CA SER A 157 -1.38 -17.08 -19.26
C SER A 157 -1.18 -15.71 -19.90
N PHE A 158 -1.52 -14.61 -19.22
CA PHE A 158 -1.46 -13.27 -19.82
C PHE A 158 -0.86 -12.18 -18.92
N TYR A 159 -1.00 -12.27 -17.60
CA TYR A 159 -0.60 -11.18 -16.73
C TYR A 159 0.93 -11.07 -16.64
N LYS A 160 1.43 -9.83 -16.71
CA LYS A 160 2.84 -9.43 -16.61
C LYS A 160 2.95 -8.25 -15.65
N GLY A 161 2.87 -8.53 -14.36
CA GLY A 161 2.93 -7.53 -13.31
C GLY A 161 3.44 -8.12 -12.00
N SER A 162 3.01 -7.57 -10.88
CA SER A 162 3.32 -8.10 -9.56
C SER A 162 2.07 -8.49 -8.75
N ILE A 163 2.18 -9.55 -7.95
CA ILE A 163 1.13 -9.99 -7.01
C ILE A 163 1.73 -10.08 -5.61
N PHE A 164 1.02 -9.50 -4.63
CA PHE A 164 1.40 -9.53 -3.23
C PHE A 164 0.37 -10.35 -2.44
N PHE A 165 0.79 -11.47 -1.87
CA PHE A 165 -0.06 -12.27 -0.98
C PHE A 165 0.12 -11.83 0.47
N SER A 166 -0.97 -11.44 1.12
CA SER A 166 -0.91 -11.01 2.52
C SER A 166 -1.06 -12.21 3.47
N ILE A 167 0.04 -12.63 4.11
CA ILE A 167 0.12 -13.84 4.94
C ILE A 167 0.26 -13.49 6.44
N ASP A 168 1.02 -12.45 6.80
CA ASP A 168 1.11 -11.96 8.19
C ASP A 168 1.61 -12.93 9.28
N GLY A 169 2.31 -14.00 8.88
CA GLY A 169 3.06 -14.85 9.82
C GLY A 169 2.82 -16.34 9.65
N ASN A 170 3.02 -17.07 10.74
CA ASN A 170 2.79 -18.51 10.81
C ASN A 170 1.29 -18.83 10.86
N ARG A 171 0.94 -20.12 10.83
CA ARG A 171 -0.43 -20.64 10.91
C ARG A 171 -1.25 -20.03 12.04
N ASP A 172 -0.70 -20.04 13.26
CA ASP A 172 -1.42 -19.64 14.46
C ASP A 172 -1.66 -18.13 14.43
N TRP A 173 -0.64 -17.36 14.05
CA TRP A 173 -0.75 -15.92 13.84
C TRP A 173 -1.80 -15.59 12.78
N PHE A 174 -1.66 -16.17 11.58
CA PHE A 174 -2.57 -15.97 10.45
C PHE A 174 -4.02 -16.20 10.87
N ASN A 175 -4.33 -17.36 11.46
CA ASN A 175 -5.69 -17.74 11.82
C ASN A 175 -6.25 -16.86 12.95
N LYS A 176 -5.40 -16.37 13.86
CA LYS A 176 -5.78 -15.45 14.94
C LYS A 176 -6.22 -14.09 14.41
N ILE A 177 -5.55 -13.56 13.38
CA ILE A 177 -5.81 -12.19 12.91
C ILE A 177 -6.56 -12.06 11.61
N ARG A 178 -6.54 -13.05 10.72
CA ARG A 178 -7.22 -13.03 9.42
C ARG A 178 -8.55 -13.79 9.51
N LEU A 179 -9.47 -13.27 10.32
CA LEU A 179 -10.75 -13.92 10.59
C LEU A 179 -11.56 -14.17 9.30
N GLY A 180 -11.97 -15.41 9.09
CA GLY A 180 -12.66 -15.85 7.86
C GLY A 180 -11.74 -16.40 6.78
N ALA A 181 -10.42 -16.45 7.01
CA ALA A 181 -9.45 -17.17 6.21
C ALA A 181 -8.93 -18.41 6.96
N ASP A 182 -8.32 -19.33 6.21
CA ASP A 182 -7.66 -20.52 6.72
C ASP A 182 -6.26 -20.60 6.13
N TYR A 183 -5.25 -20.67 6.99
CA TYR A 183 -3.84 -20.63 6.59
C TYR A 183 -3.49 -21.71 5.56
N ASP A 184 -3.91 -22.96 5.78
CA ASP A 184 -3.56 -24.07 4.88
C ASP A 184 -4.13 -23.88 3.50
N LYS A 185 -5.40 -23.49 3.42
CA LYS A 185 -6.06 -23.25 2.14
C LYS A 185 -5.37 -22.12 1.38
N VAL A 186 -5.01 -21.04 2.07
CA VAL A 186 -4.34 -19.90 1.45
C VAL A 186 -2.94 -20.27 0.99
N VAL A 187 -2.12 -20.91 1.83
CA VAL A 187 -0.77 -21.35 1.45
C VAL A 187 -0.82 -22.36 0.31
N ALA A 188 -1.75 -23.31 0.34
CA ALA A 188 -1.92 -24.27 -0.76
C ALA A 188 -2.31 -23.58 -2.10
N ASN A 189 -3.15 -22.54 -2.06
CA ASN A 189 -3.45 -21.73 -3.23
C ASN A 189 -2.22 -21.00 -3.77
N VAL A 190 -1.43 -20.39 -2.87
CA VAL A 190 -0.20 -19.68 -3.22
C VAL A 190 0.83 -20.65 -3.82
N GLU A 191 1.07 -21.79 -3.18
CA GLU A 191 2.02 -22.81 -3.68
C GLU A 191 1.60 -23.38 -5.04
N TYR A 192 0.30 -23.62 -5.25
CA TYR A 192 -0.21 -24.03 -6.56
C TYR A 192 0.09 -22.97 -7.62
N PHE A 193 -0.19 -21.70 -7.32
CA PHE A 193 0.08 -20.60 -8.23
C PHE A 193 1.59 -20.46 -8.52
N LEU A 194 2.45 -20.53 -7.51
CA LEU A 194 3.90 -20.47 -7.70
C LEU A 194 4.39 -21.59 -8.64
N ALA A 195 3.91 -22.82 -8.45
CA ALA A 195 4.25 -23.94 -9.32
C ALA A 195 3.75 -23.77 -10.76
N ALA A 196 2.61 -23.12 -10.98
CA ALA A 196 2.12 -22.78 -12.31
C ALA A 196 2.94 -21.63 -12.94
N ASN A 197 3.25 -20.61 -12.15
CA ASN A 197 4.01 -19.43 -12.55
C ASN A 197 5.46 -19.76 -12.95
N ASP A 198 6.10 -20.70 -12.24
CA ASP A 198 7.46 -21.17 -12.53
C ASP A 198 7.56 -21.92 -13.87
N LYS A 199 6.44 -22.45 -14.37
CA LYS A 199 6.35 -23.11 -15.69
C LYS A 199 6.00 -22.13 -16.82
N ALA A 200 5.67 -20.88 -16.49
CA ALA A 200 5.27 -19.88 -17.46
C ALA A 200 6.49 -19.34 -18.21
N GLY A 201 6.36 -19.10 -19.52
CA GLY A 201 7.45 -18.50 -20.32
C GLY A 201 7.82 -17.07 -19.90
N ALA A 202 6.93 -16.38 -19.20
CA ALA A 202 7.19 -15.07 -18.60
C ALA A 202 6.51 -15.01 -17.22
N PRO A 203 7.22 -15.38 -16.14
CA PRO A 203 6.66 -15.44 -14.80
C PRO A 203 6.21 -14.05 -14.29
N ILE A 204 5.09 -14.05 -13.59
CA ILE A 204 4.60 -12.92 -12.79
C ILE A 204 5.55 -12.74 -11.59
N SER A 205 5.83 -11.50 -11.22
CA SER A 205 6.58 -11.24 -10.00
C SER A 205 5.69 -11.44 -8.78
N VAL A 206 6.14 -12.23 -7.81
CA VAL A 206 5.36 -12.58 -6.64
C VAL A 206 6.08 -12.10 -5.39
N GLY A 207 5.33 -11.56 -4.43
CA GLY A 207 5.82 -11.43 -3.08
C GLY A 207 4.78 -11.77 -2.05
N VAL A 208 5.25 -11.92 -0.82
CA VAL A 208 4.40 -12.11 0.34
C VAL A 208 4.64 -10.98 1.32
N SER A 209 3.60 -10.59 2.05
CA SER A 209 3.68 -9.55 3.07
C SER A 209 3.33 -10.04 4.46
N LEU A 210 3.97 -9.40 5.43
CA LEU A 210 3.65 -9.48 6.84
C LEU A 210 3.53 -8.08 7.43
N CYS A 211 2.39 -7.79 8.06
CA CYS A 211 2.22 -6.62 8.91
C CYS A 211 2.81 -6.88 10.31
N ASN A 212 3.65 -5.96 10.77
CA ASN A 212 4.23 -5.96 12.11
C ASN A 212 3.12 -5.64 13.13
N LEU A 213 2.66 -6.68 13.83
CA LEU A 213 1.52 -6.67 14.75
C LEU A 213 1.91 -7.20 16.13
N GLY A 214 3.21 -7.24 16.43
CA GLY A 214 3.76 -7.80 17.67
C GLY A 214 4.36 -9.20 17.52
N GLN A 215 4.58 -9.69 16.30
CA GLN A 215 5.41 -10.88 16.09
C GLN A 215 6.82 -10.66 16.66
N THR A 216 7.46 -11.69 17.22
CA THR A 216 8.86 -11.58 17.69
C THR A 216 9.83 -11.45 16.51
N PRO A 217 11.09 -10.99 16.74
CA PRO A 217 12.10 -11.03 15.71
C PRO A 217 12.27 -12.43 15.09
N GLU A 218 12.29 -13.48 15.90
CA GLU A 218 12.44 -14.86 15.45
C GLU A 218 11.27 -15.30 14.56
N GLU A 219 10.03 -14.91 14.90
CA GLU A 219 8.85 -15.21 14.09
C GLU A 219 8.91 -14.52 12.72
N ARG A 220 9.32 -13.24 12.68
CA ARG A 220 9.53 -12.53 11.41
C ARG A 220 10.64 -13.19 10.59
N LYS A 221 11.65 -13.76 11.24
CA LYS A 221 12.82 -14.36 10.57
C LYS A 221 12.39 -15.65 9.92
N ALA A 222 11.69 -16.49 10.69
CA ALA A 222 11.10 -17.72 10.21
C ALA A 222 10.15 -17.47 9.03
N PHE A 223 9.36 -16.38 9.07
CA PHE A 223 8.53 -15.97 7.95
C PHE A 223 9.35 -15.66 6.70
N VAL A 224 10.38 -14.82 6.81
CA VAL A 224 11.28 -14.49 5.69
C VAL A 224 11.94 -15.74 5.12
N ASP A 225 12.58 -16.56 5.98
CA ASP A 225 13.30 -17.76 5.57
C ASP A 225 12.39 -18.78 4.90
N HIS A 226 11.12 -18.87 5.32
CA HIS A 226 10.15 -19.75 4.69
C HIS A 226 9.80 -19.30 3.26
N TRP A 227 9.67 -18.00 3.00
CA TRP A 227 9.12 -17.52 1.73
C TRP A 227 10.16 -17.08 0.71
N ILE A 228 11.29 -16.51 1.14
CA ILE A 228 12.18 -15.75 0.25
C ILE A 228 12.74 -16.55 -0.93
N ASP A 229 12.97 -17.86 -0.77
CA ASP A 229 13.48 -18.70 -1.87
C ASP A 229 12.38 -19.12 -2.87
N ARG A 230 11.11 -18.92 -2.51
CA ARG A 230 9.91 -19.27 -3.29
C ARG A 230 9.32 -18.10 -4.07
N VAL A 231 9.63 -16.86 -3.68
CA VAL A 231 9.04 -15.64 -4.23
C VAL A 231 10.12 -14.62 -4.61
N ASN A 232 9.76 -13.60 -5.39
CA ASN A 232 10.68 -12.53 -5.77
C ASN A 232 11.05 -11.63 -4.61
N PHE A 233 10.14 -11.43 -3.65
CA PHE A 233 10.43 -10.63 -2.46
C PHE A 233 9.48 -10.91 -1.29
N VAL A 234 9.95 -10.66 -0.08
CA VAL A 234 9.18 -10.66 1.16
C VAL A 234 9.13 -9.23 1.69
N SER A 235 7.95 -8.73 2.05
CA SER A 235 7.79 -7.38 2.61
C SER A 235 7.28 -7.43 4.04
N LEU A 236 7.99 -6.77 4.95
CA LEU A 236 7.59 -6.57 6.35
C LEU A 236 7.14 -5.12 6.50
N GLY A 237 5.89 -4.91 6.86
CA GLY A 237 5.25 -3.60 6.88
C GLY A 237 4.87 -3.14 8.27
N GLU A 238 5.18 -1.89 8.58
CA GLU A 238 4.69 -1.24 9.78
C GLU A 238 3.21 -0.90 9.66
N VAL A 239 2.50 -1.04 10.78
CA VAL A 239 1.06 -0.76 10.85
C VAL A 239 0.86 0.63 11.45
N ASN A 240 -0.20 1.31 11.06
CA ASN A 240 -0.63 2.53 11.72
C ASN A 240 -1.90 2.28 12.54
N ASP A 241 -2.12 3.10 13.56
CA ASP A 241 -3.38 3.16 14.31
C ASP A 241 -4.49 3.87 13.51
N LYS A 242 -5.69 3.96 14.10
CA LYS A 242 -6.86 4.62 13.48
C LYS A 242 -6.65 6.12 13.21
N ASN A 243 -5.71 6.77 13.91
CA ASN A 243 -5.39 8.18 13.76
C ASN A 243 -4.21 8.40 12.79
N GLY A 244 -3.64 7.34 12.24
CA GLY A 244 -2.50 7.40 11.32
C GLY A 244 -1.13 7.41 11.98
N GLY A 245 -1.03 7.26 13.30
CA GLY A 245 0.24 7.12 14.03
C GLY A 245 0.87 5.75 13.77
N ILE A 246 2.19 5.65 13.66
CA ILE A 246 2.88 4.38 13.38
C ILE A 246 3.04 3.53 14.65
N LEU A 247 2.66 2.26 14.56
CA LEU A 247 2.77 1.27 15.62
C LEU A 247 4.11 0.53 15.53
N SER A 248 5.20 1.29 15.45
CA SER A 248 6.56 0.80 15.39
C SER A 248 7.40 1.52 16.43
N GLU A 249 7.97 0.80 17.37
CA GLU A 249 8.81 1.39 18.42
C GLU A 249 10.05 2.06 17.83
N GLU A 250 10.69 1.41 16.87
CA GLU A 250 11.88 1.95 16.21
C GLU A 250 11.58 3.30 15.56
N MET A 251 10.45 3.40 14.85
CA MET A 251 10.06 4.64 14.20
C MET A 251 9.59 5.69 15.21
N THR A 252 8.86 5.31 16.26
CA THR A 252 8.36 6.26 17.28
C THR A 252 9.47 6.80 18.17
N GLN A 253 10.55 6.04 18.42
CA GLN A 253 11.70 6.47 19.22
C GLN A 253 12.76 7.25 18.42
N MET A 254 12.63 7.33 17.10
CA MET A 254 13.53 8.10 16.26
C MET A 254 13.42 9.59 16.60
N LYS A 255 14.51 10.21 17.07
CA LYS A 255 14.53 11.63 17.48
C LYS A 255 14.45 12.53 16.26
N ILE A 256 13.29 13.15 16.06
CA ILE A 256 13.04 14.06 14.93
C ILE A 256 12.85 15.47 15.46
N ARG A 257 13.82 16.35 15.17
CA ARG A 257 13.81 17.74 15.64
C ARG A 257 12.69 18.56 14.98
N ARG A 258 12.42 18.31 13.70
CA ARG A 258 11.35 18.95 12.92
C ARG A 258 10.80 17.94 11.91
N ARG A 259 9.48 17.82 11.84
CA ARG A 259 8.80 17.00 10.84
C ARG A 259 9.12 17.54 9.43
N PRO A 260 9.69 16.72 8.52
CA PRO A 260 9.90 17.09 7.11
C PRO A 260 8.57 17.18 6.35
N ILE A 261 8.60 17.82 5.19
CA ILE A 261 7.42 17.90 4.31
C ILE A 261 7.10 16.49 3.82
N CYS A 262 5.82 16.12 3.80
CA CYS A 262 5.39 14.87 3.18
C CYS A 262 5.36 15.02 1.66
N VAL A 263 6.25 14.35 0.91
CA VAL A 263 6.24 14.41 -0.56
C VAL A 263 5.26 13.45 -1.24
N VAL A 264 4.56 12.62 -0.47
CA VAL A 264 3.62 11.61 -1.01
C VAL A 264 2.60 12.22 -1.99
N PRO A 265 1.96 13.38 -1.71
CA PRO A 265 1.00 13.99 -2.64
C PRO A 265 1.62 14.66 -3.89
N TRP A 266 2.94 14.58 -4.06
CA TRP A 266 3.64 14.93 -5.31
C TRP A 266 3.92 13.71 -6.19
N GLN A 267 3.73 12.50 -5.65
CA GLN A 267 4.04 11.25 -6.36
C GLN A 267 2.81 10.40 -6.60
N THR A 268 1.79 10.51 -5.72
CA THR A 268 0.66 9.60 -5.75
C THR A 268 -0.70 10.22 -5.48
N LEU A 269 -1.74 9.55 -6.02
CA LEU A 269 -3.14 9.74 -5.70
C LEU A 269 -3.80 8.41 -5.33
N GLY A 270 -4.79 8.49 -4.45
CA GLY A 270 -5.75 7.42 -4.25
C GLY A 270 -7.03 7.68 -5.04
N ILE A 271 -7.61 6.65 -5.64
CA ILE A 271 -8.89 6.72 -6.35
C ILE A 271 -9.79 5.65 -5.74
N CYS A 272 -10.89 6.08 -5.13
CA CYS A 272 -11.87 5.23 -4.48
C CYS A 272 -12.78 4.54 -5.52
N HIS A 273 -13.46 3.46 -5.14
CA HIS A 273 -14.35 2.71 -6.03
C HIS A 273 -15.51 3.55 -6.60
N ASN A 274 -15.88 4.63 -5.92
CA ASN A 274 -16.90 5.61 -6.33
C ASN A 274 -16.31 6.80 -7.11
N GLY A 275 -15.04 6.71 -7.51
CA GLY A 275 -14.35 7.69 -8.36
C GLY A 275 -13.76 8.89 -7.61
N ASP A 276 -14.00 9.00 -6.29
CA ASP A 276 -13.41 10.07 -5.50
C ASP A 276 -11.89 9.96 -5.47
N VAL A 277 -11.23 11.07 -5.76
CA VAL A 277 -9.77 11.19 -5.73
C VAL A 277 -9.34 11.80 -4.41
N VAL A 278 -8.35 11.20 -3.77
CA VAL A 278 -7.79 11.63 -2.47
C VAL A 278 -6.27 11.83 -2.55
N PRO A 279 -5.68 12.72 -1.72
CA PRO A 279 -4.29 13.15 -1.86
C PRO A 279 -3.24 12.10 -1.50
N CYS A 280 -3.65 11.00 -0.88
CA CYS A 280 -2.79 9.88 -0.55
C CYS A 280 -3.66 8.65 -0.31
N SER A 281 -3.12 7.47 -0.58
CA SER A 281 -3.82 6.22 -0.32
C SER A 281 -4.22 6.03 1.16
N ILE A 282 -3.49 6.57 2.13
CA ILE A 282 -3.89 6.52 3.55
C ILE A 282 -5.22 7.23 3.83
N TYR A 283 -5.58 8.23 3.01
CA TYR A 283 -6.87 8.92 3.12
C TYR A 283 -8.03 8.03 2.71
N ILE A 284 -7.82 7.04 1.83
CA ILE A 284 -8.84 6.04 1.47
C ILE A 284 -9.33 5.30 2.72
N THR A 285 -8.43 5.00 3.66
CA THR A 285 -8.69 4.13 4.82
C THR A 285 -9.02 4.85 6.12
N ARG A 286 -8.49 6.06 6.36
CA ARG A 286 -8.37 6.58 7.73
C ARG A 286 -8.92 7.98 7.97
N ALA A 287 -9.10 8.77 6.93
CA ALA A 287 -9.73 10.07 7.09
C ALA A 287 -11.26 9.92 7.06
N ASN A 288 -11.97 10.85 7.70
CA ASN A 288 -13.30 11.21 7.23
C ASN A 288 -13.11 11.74 5.79
N THR A 289 -13.21 10.85 4.80
CA THR A 289 -12.83 11.09 3.40
C THR A 289 -13.48 12.34 2.82
N ALA A 290 -14.64 12.74 3.34
CA ALA A 290 -15.38 13.93 2.93
C ALA A 290 -14.53 15.22 2.90
N ASN A 291 -13.56 15.39 3.81
CA ASN A 291 -12.72 16.60 3.86
C ASN A 291 -11.44 16.53 3.02
N ALA A 292 -11.25 15.44 2.27
CA ALA A 292 -10.02 15.19 1.51
C ALA A 292 -10.27 14.85 0.04
N ILE A 293 -11.51 14.98 -0.43
CA ILE A 293 -11.85 14.77 -1.84
C ILE A 293 -11.24 15.92 -2.66
N LEU A 294 -10.46 15.55 -3.67
CA LEU A 294 -9.79 16.46 -4.60
C LEU A 294 -10.60 16.69 -5.88
N GLY A 295 -11.55 15.80 -6.15
CA GLY A 295 -12.36 15.74 -7.35
C GLY A 295 -12.83 14.31 -7.58
N ASN A 296 -13.55 14.08 -8.68
CA ASN A 296 -14.08 12.77 -9.01
C ASN A 296 -13.80 12.42 -10.48
N VAL A 297 -13.24 11.21 -10.74
CA VAL A 297 -12.86 10.77 -12.09
C VAL A 297 -14.05 10.50 -13.02
N TYR A 298 -15.26 10.36 -12.48
CA TYR A 298 -16.48 10.31 -13.29
C TYR A 298 -16.74 11.65 -13.97
N GLU A 299 -16.39 12.76 -13.31
CA GLU A 299 -16.71 14.12 -13.75
C GLU A 299 -15.63 14.72 -14.64
N LYS A 300 -14.35 14.49 -14.32
CA LYS A 300 -13.22 15.07 -15.05
C LYS A 300 -11.97 14.18 -15.10
N PRO A 301 -11.04 14.41 -16.06
CA PRO A 301 -9.81 13.63 -16.18
C PRO A 301 -8.92 13.72 -14.93
N LEU A 302 -8.21 12.64 -14.62
CA LEU A 302 -7.30 12.59 -13.47
C LEU A 302 -6.16 13.61 -13.61
N ALA A 303 -5.67 13.83 -14.83
CA ALA A 303 -4.63 14.81 -15.13
C ALA A 303 -5.06 16.25 -14.80
N GLU A 304 -6.36 16.55 -14.87
CA GLU A 304 -6.91 17.84 -14.46
C GLU A 304 -6.96 17.93 -12.93
N ILE A 305 -7.52 16.91 -12.27
CA ILE A 305 -7.58 16.83 -10.80
C ILE A 305 -6.18 17.00 -10.17
N TRP A 306 -5.14 16.42 -10.78
CA TRP A 306 -3.75 16.50 -10.30
C TRP A 306 -3.16 17.93 -10.25
N ARG A 307 -3.68 18.83 -11.08
CA ARG A 307 -3.21 20.22 -11.22
C ARG A 307 -4.21 21.23 -10.66
N ASP A 308 -5.35 20.76 -10.19
CA ASP A 308 -6.43 21.62 -9.73
C ASP A 308 -6.14 22.24 -8.36
N GLU A 309 -6.95 23.21 -7.98
CA GLU A 309 -6.78 23.97 -6.75
C GLU A 309 -6.92 23.11 -5.46
N PRO A 310 -7.80 22.10 -5.36
CA PRO A 310 -7.91 21.27 -4.16
C PRO A 310 -6.60 20.58 -3.76
N ILE A 311 -5.89 19.93 -4.69
CA ILE A 311 -4.60 19.29 -4.41
C ILE A 311 -3.49 20.31 -4.23
N SER A 312 -3.52 21.43 -4.96
CA SER A 312 -2.56 22.53 -4.81
C SER A 312 -2.63 23.15 -3.42
N ARG A 313 -3.84 23.35 -2.88
CA ARG A 313 -4.06 23.78 -1.49
C ARG A 313 -3.54 22.75 -0.49
N PHE A 314 -3.79 21.46 -0.72
CA PHE A 314 -3.28 20.39 0.15
C PHE A 314 -1.73 20.37 0.19
N ARG A 315 -1.08 20.57 -0.95
CA ARG A 315 0.38 20.69 -1.05
C ARG A 315 0.91 21.92 -0.31
N ARG A 316 0.26 23.08 -0.43
CA ARG A 316 0.65 24.30 0.30
C ARG A 316 0.53 24.13 1.82
N MET A 317 -0.51 23.44 2.30
CA MET A 317 -0.65 23.04 3.71
C MET A 317 0.57 22.23 4.16
N LEU A 318 0.99 21.22 3.38
CA LEU A 318 2.17 20.41 3.73
C LEU A 318 3.48 21.21 3.75
N ILE A 319 3.67 22.13 2.81
CA ILE A 319 4.86 23.01 2.76
C ILE A 319 4.89 23.94 3.98
N SER A 320 3.74 24.50 4.37
CA SER A 320 3.65 25.43 5.50
C SER A 320 3.95 24.75 6.84
N GLY A 321 3.69 23.44 6.94
CA GLY A 321 3.78 22.69 8.19
C GLY A 321 2.59 22.89 9.12
N ASP A 322 1.61 23.71 8.75
CA ASP A 322 0.34 23.83 9.46
C ASP A 322 -0.57 22.68 9.03
N HIS A 323 -0.77 21.72 9.92
CA HIS A 323 -1.60 20.53 9.68
C HIS A 323 -2.88 20.55 10.51
N THR A 324 -3.14 21.67 11.21
CA THR A 324 -4.25 21.82 12.14
C THR A 324 -5.57 21.42 11.49
N ASP A 325 -6.40 20.68 12.21
CA ASP A 325 -7.72 20.21 11.76
C ASP A 325 -7.68 19.29 10.52
N THR A 326 -6.53 18.67 10.22
CA THR A 326 -6.40 17.70 9.14
C THR A 326 -5.91 16.35 9.64
N PHE A 327 -6.22 15.29 8.88
CA PHE A 327 -5.68 13.95 9.16
C PHE A 327 -4.14 13.93 9.13
N CYS A 328 -3.50 14.90 8.45
CA CYS A 328 -2.05 15.00 8.43
C CYS A 328 -1.45 15.34 9.80
N GLU A 329 -2.19 15.92 10.75
CA GLU A 329 -1.69 16.31 12.07
C GLU A 329 -1.09 15.12 12.83
N THR A 330 -1.85 14.04 12.94
CA THR A 330 -1.49 12.80 13.67
C THR A 330 -0.87 11.72 12.79
N CYS A 331 -0.84 11.93 11.47
CA CYS A 331 -0.37 10.95 10.51
C CYS A 331 1.16 10.86 10.49
N ASP A 332 1.68 9.63 10.55
CA ASP A 332 3.09 9.31 10.45
C ASP A 332 3.54 8.93 9.03
N ARG A 333 2.65 8.97 8.02
CA ARG A 333 2.96 8.53 6.64
C ARG A 333 4.19 9.19 6.04
N TRP A 334 4.47 10.43 6.41
CA TRP A 334 5.67 11.17 5.99
C TRP A 334 6.98 10.45 6.37
N ARG A 335 6.96 9.51 7.32
CA ARG A 335 8.13 8.70 7.67
C ARG A 335 8.53 7.70 6.59
N CYS A 336 7.67 7.39 5.62
CA CYS A 336 8.05 6.51 4.50
C CYS A 336 9.17 7.10 3.61
N GLN A 337 9.47 8.39 3.79
CA GLN A 337 10.52 9.11 3.07
C GLN A 337 11.92 8.90 3.66
N PHE A 338 12.02 8.35 4.88
CA PHE A 338 13.29 7.90 5.43
C PHE A 338 13.69 6.62 4.72
N GLN A 339 14.83 6.64 4.03
CA GLN A 339 15.39 5.51 3.30
C GLN A 339 16.73 5.14 3.94
N TRP A 340 16.92 3.85 4.19
CA TRP A 340 18.19 3.28 4.58
C TRP A 340 18.98 2.87 3.34
N PRO A 341 20.32 2.89 3.39
CA PRO A 341 21.14 2.32 2.32
C PRO A 341 20.73 0.87 2.04
N ARG A 342 20.62 0.54 0.76
CA ARG A 342 20.35 -0.84 0.33
C ARG A 342 21.48 -1.75 0.80
N VAL A 343 21.12 -2.90 1.36
CA VAL A 343 22.05 -3.93 1.80
C VAL A 343 21.94 -5.11 0.86
N THR A 344 23.06 -5.60 0.33
CA THR A 344 23.09 -6.78 -0.53
C THR A 344 23.97 -7.85 0.11
N GLU A 345 23.41 -9.04 0.32
CA GLU A 345 24.08 -10.19 0.93
C GLU A 345 23.81 -11.44 0.09
N GLY A 346 24.83 -11.91 -0.64
CA GLY A 346 24.69 -13.04 -1.55
C GLY A 346 23.66 -12.77 -2.65
N ASN A 347 22.65 -13.63 -2.75
CA ASN A 347 21.53 -13.50 -3.70
C ASN A 347 20.36 -12.68 -3.15
N ARG A 348 20.53 -11.99 -2.02
CA ARG A 348 19.47 -11.18 -1.40
C ARG A 348 19.82 -9.71 -1.42
N ALA A 349 18.81 -8.88 -1.67
CA ALA A 349 18.89 -7.44 -1.48
C ALA A 349 17.82 -6.98 -0.51
N ILE A 350 18.14 -6.03 0.35
CA ILE A 350 17.26 -5.50 1.39
C ILE A 350 17.14 -4.01 1.21
N ASP A 351 15.91 -3.57 0.97
CA ASP A 351 15.55 -2.15 0.95
C ASP A 351 14.66 -1.86 2.13
N ARG A 352 14.96 -0.74 2.79
CA ARG A 352 14.25 -0.36 4.00
C ARG A 352 13.91 1.11 3.96
N ASN A 353 12.65 1.39 4.26
CA ASN A 353 12.18 2.72 4.56
C ASN A 353 11.43 2.74 5.89
N GLY A 354 10.98 3.92 6.32
CA GLY A 354 10.32 4.09 7.63
C GLY A 354 8.96 3.39 7.77
N TYR A 355 8.54 2.61 6.78
CA TYR A 355 7.28 1.88 6.74
C TYR A 355 7.42 0.42 6.30
N TRP A 356 8.42 0.10 5.50
CA TRP A 356 8.55 -1.21 4.88
C TRP A 356 10.01 -1.64 4.88
N THR A 357 10.22 -2.93 5.16
CA THR A 357 11.45 -3.65 4.84
C THR A 357 11.12 -4.67 3.78
N SER A 358 11.73 -4.55 2.60
CA SER A 358 11.54 -5.46 1.47
C SER A 358 12.84 -6.22 1.24
N ILE A 359 12.74 -7.55 1.28
CA ILE A 359 13.85 -8.47 1.04
C ILE A 359 13.60 -9.13 -0.31
N TYR A 360 14.48 -8.89 -1.27
CA TYR A 360 14.40 -9.38 -2.64
C TYR A 360 15.27 -10.61 -2.83
N ASN A 361 14.79 -11.56 -3.61
CA ASN A 361 15.55 -12.69 -4.14
C ASN A 361 16.02 -12.35 -5.55
N LEU A 362 17.32 -12.07 -5.70
CA LEU A 362 17.92 -11.63 -6.96
C LEU A 362 17.92 -12.74 -8.02
N ASP A 363 17.96 -14.01 -7.62
CA ASP A 363 17.93 -15.15 -8.56
C ASP A 363 16.58 -15.29 -9.25
N ARG A 364 15.50 -14.81 -8.63
CA ARG A 364 14.15 -14.80 -9.21
C ARG A 364 13.83 -13.49 -9.94
N GLY A 365 14.73 -12.51 -9.86
CA GLY A 365 14.57 -11.17 -10.42
C GLY A 365 13.76 -10.23 -9.52
N VAL A 366 14.02 -8.92 -9.69
CA VAL A 366 13.34 -7.88 -8.93
C VAL A 366 11.88 -7.66 -9.41
N PRO A 367 10.99 -7.21 -8.52
CA PRO A 367 9.61 -6.96 -8.90
C PRO A 367 9.50 -6.02 -10.08
N TRP A 368 8.47 -6.26 -10.87
CA TRP A 368 8.29 -5.62 -12.16
C TRP A 368 8.20 -4.08 -12.03
N MET A 369 7.65 -3.59 -10.90
CA MET A 369 7.62 -2.16 -10.55
C MET A 369 8.99 -1.48 -10.51
N ARG A 370 10.07 -2.22 -10.25
CA ARG A 370 11.43 -1.71 -10.12
C ARG A 370 12.30 -1.92 -11.36
N ARG A 371 11.78 -2.62 -12.37
CA ARG A 371 12.50 -2.80 -13.64
C ARG A 371 12.68 -1.43 -14.30
N GLY A 372 13.94 -1.01 -14.46
CA GLY A 372 14.35 0.31 -14.96
C GLY A 372 14.92 1.28 -13.91
N GLU A 373 14.80 1.00 -12.61
CA GLU A 373 15.53 1.74 -11.55
C GLU A 373 16.93 1.13 -11.32
N ASP A 374 17.02 -0.21 -11.28
CA ASP A 374 18.28 -0.93 -11.13
C ASP A 374 19.15 -0.88 -12.42
N ASP A 375 18.55 -0.67 -13.61
CA ASP A 375 19.29 -0.48 -14.88
C ASP A 375 20.09 0.84 -14.90
N LYS A 376 19.76 1.78 -13.99
CA LYS A 376 20.50 3.04 -13.79
C LYS A 376 21.48 2.99 -12.64
N ALA A 377 21.54 1.89 -11.88
CA ALA A 377 22.56 1.69 -10.86
C ALA A 377 23.83 1.03 -11.42
N ASP A 378 23.77 0.55 -12.67
CA ASP A 378 24.87 -0.13 -13.38
C ASP A 378 25.50 0.75 -14.48
N ASP A 379 25.12 2.04 -14.57
CA ASP A 379 25.74 3.01 -15.47
C ASP A 379 26.99 3.68 -14.88
N GLY A 380 27.66 2.99 -13.95
CA GLY A 380 29.02 3.28 -13.52
C GLY A 380 30.04 3.09 -14.67
N ARG A 381 30.01 4.02 -15.63
CA ARG A 381 31.08 4.33 -16.58
C ARG A 381 31.28 5.83 -16.70
#